data_AF-A0A349Z406-F1
#
_entry.id   AF-A0A349Z406-F1
#
_cell.length_a   1.000
_cell.length_b   1.000
_cell.length_c   1.000
_cell.angle_alpha   90.00
_cell.angle_beta   90.00
_cell.angle_gamma   90.00
#
_symmetry.space_group_name_H-M   'P 1'
#
loop_
_entity.id
_entity.type
_entity.pdbx_description
1 polymer ?
#
loop_
_entity_poly.entity_id
_entity_poly.type
_entity_poly.pdbx_seq_one_letter_code
_entity_poly.pdbx_strand_id
1 'polypeptide(L)'
;LYPFVKMSEWLTKGFKEESPLRGLNRAELHAMAELSGEEGQLNEHEASVMKSLLTLNELAVKDAITHRTQVFSVPETLTITEFFHKHGSIKYSRIPIYEEGDSEQVTGFVMRSDLLVAQAKGHGDNPLSQYRMSMVTVLGSMPLSSTFDQFIKNHVHIVLVVDEYGGLEGILTLEDLLERLLGVDIEDEKDTNVSMRRLAYVMHRRKQLMMLKNVPDSSMTSAPGKK
;
A
#
# COMPACT_ATOMS: atom_id res chain seq x y z
N LEU A 1 -47.40 33.92 -11.79
CA LEU A 1 -46.00 33.45 -11.62
C LEU A 1 -45.22 33.35 -12.93
N TYR A 2 -45.84 33.00 -14.06
CA TYR A 2 -45.18 32.91 -15.37
C TYR A 2 -44.33 34.13 -15.83
N PRO A 3 -44.72 35.40 -15.56
CA PRO A 3 -43.92 36.56 -15.96
C PRO A 3 -42.57 36.66 -15.23
N PHE A 4 -42.52 36.25 -13.96
CA PHE A 4 -41.31 36.31 -13.14
C PHE A 4 -40.29 35.24 -13.57
N VAL A 5 -40.76 34.05 -13.93
CA VAL A 5 -39.93 32.96 -14.46
C VAL A 5 -39.27 33.37 -15.78
N LYS A 6 -40.03 33.98 -16.70
CA LYS A 6 -39.48 34.49 -17.98
C LYS A 6 -38.43 35.59 -17.79
N MET A 7 -38.62 36.45 -16.81
CA MET A 7 -37.66 37.51 -16.46
C MET A 7 -36.38 36.92 -15.87
N SER A 8 -36.51 35.91 -15.00
CA SER A 8 -35.39 35.16 -14.44
C SER A 8 -34.59 34.44 -15.52
N GLU A 9 -35.24 33.72 -16.44
CA GLU A 9 -34.60 33.04 -17.58
C GLU A 9 -33.90 34.02 -18.53
N TRP A 10 -34.46 35.21 -18.75
CA TRP A 10 -33.83 36.25 -19.57
C TRP A 10 -32.59 36.85 -18.90
N LEU A 11 -32.64 37.10 -17.60
CA LEU A 11 -31.52 37.60 -16.80
C LEU A 11 -30.36 36.60 -16.72
N THR A 12 -30.67 35.31 -16.66
CA THR A 12 -29.68 34.22 -16.56
C THR A 12 -29.19 33.72 -17.91
N LYS A 13 -29.83 34.09 -19.02
CA LYS A 13 -29.49 33.63 -20.39
C LYS A 13 -28.05 33.94 -20.84
N GLY A 14 -27.41 34.94 -20.24
CA GLY A 14 -26.02 35.33 -20.48
C GLY A 14 -25.02 34.78 -19.44
N PHE A 15 -25.51 34.34 -18.29
CA PHE A 15 -24.74 33.55 -17.35
C PHE A 15 -24.74 32.12 -17.90
N LYS A 16 -23.75 31.81 -18.75
CA LYS A 16 -23.27 30.43 -18.78
C LYS A 16 -22.93 30.14 -17.33
N GLU A 17 -23.72 29.29 -16.70
CA GLU A 17 -23.35 28.62 -15.46
C GLU A 17 -22.04 27.91 -15.80
N GLU A 18 -20.92 28.61 -15.60
CA GLU A 18 -19.62 27.98 -15.63
C GLU A 18 -19.77 26.90 -14.58
N SER A 19 -19.74 25.64 -15.05
CA SER A 19 -19.93 24.48 -14.18
C SER A 19 -19.24 24.77 -12.85
N PRO A 20 -19.88 24.56 -11.68
CA PRO A 20 -19.21 24.77 -10.39
C PRO A 20 -17.91 23.94 -10.26
N LEU A 21 -17.68 23.01 -11.19
CA LEU A 21 -16.47 22.20 -11.33
C LEU A 21 -15.35 22.87 -12.15
N ARG A 22 -15.58 24.02 -12.79
CA ARG A 22 -14.61 24.70 -13.66
C ARG A 22 -13.60 25.46 -12.81
N GLY A 23 -12.45 24.84 -12.57
CA GLY A 23 -11.40 25.38 -11.70
C GLY A 23 -11.05 24.48 -10.52
N LEU A 24 -11.85 23.44 -10.25
CA LEU A 24 -11.61 22.52 -9.14
C LEU A 24 -10.27 21.80 -9.27
N ASN A 25 -9.33 22.14 -8.39
CA ASN A 25 -8.07 21.41 -8.21
C ASN A 25 -8.24 20.29 -7.17
N ARG A 26 -7.33 19.30 -7.14
CA ARG A 26 -7.24 18.26 -6.13
C ARG A 26 -7.25 18.81 -4.69
N ALA A 27 -6.58 19.94 -4.47
CA ALA A 27 -6.57 20.61 -3.16
C ALA A 27 -7.98 21.09 -2.74
N GLU A 28 -8.77 21.58 -3.69
CA GLU A 28 -10.15 22.03 -3.44
C GLU A 28 -11.09 20.84 -3.22
N LEU A 29 -10.93 19.76 -4.01
CA LEU A 29 -11.65 18.50 -3.77
C LEU A 29 -11.34 17.90 -2.40
N HIS A 30 -10.08 17.99 -1.96
CA HIS A 30 -9.66 17.55 -0.63
C HIS A 30 -10.34 18.40 0.46
N ALA A 31 -10.32 19.72 0.34
CA ALA A 31 -10.98 20.62 1.28
C ALA A 31 -12.51 20.38 1.34
N MET A 32 -13.14 20.10 0.20
CA MET A 32 -14.57 19.77 0.15
C MET A 32 -14.88 18.44 0.86
N ALA A 33 -14.05 17.41 0.68
CA ALA A 33 -14.21 16.13 1.37
C ALA A 33 -14.05 16.28 2.89
N GLU A 34 -13.11 17.11 3.33
CA GLU A 34 -12.86 17.42 4.74
C GLU A 34 -14.05 18.17 5.36
N LEU A 35 -14.51 19.25 4.73
CA LEU A 35 -15.69 20.01 5.16
C LEU A 35 -16.96 19.15 5.18
N SER A 36 -17.15 18.28 4.19
CA SER A 36 -18.31 17.37 4.14
C SER A 36 -18.31 16.37 5.31
N GLY A 37 -17.13 15.96 5.78
CA GLY A 37 -16.98 15.16 6.99
C GLY A 37 -17.31 15.94 8.27
N GLU A 38 -16.82 17.17 8.40
CA GLU A 38 -17.10 18.05 9.55
C GLU A 38 -18.59 18.43 9.67
N GLU A 39 -19.25 18.64 8.53
CA GLU A 39 -20.68 18.93 8.45
C GLU A 39 -21.57 17.69 8.66
N GLY A 40 -20.97 16.50 8.79
CA GLY A 40 -21.68 15.23 8.98
C GLY A 40 -22.42 14.73 7.73
N GLN A 41 -22.12 15.28 6.55
CA GLN A 41 -22.64 14.79 5.26
C GLN A 41 -21.94 13.50 4.81
N LEU A 42 -20.67 13.34 5.21
CA LEU A 42 -19.91 12.11 5.11
C LEU A 42 -19.57 11.62 6.51
N ASN A 43 -19.54 10.30 6.70
CA ASN A 43 -18.94 9.77 7.92
C ASN A 43 -17.40 9.89 7.87
N GLU A 44 -16.74 9.83 9.03
CA GLU A 44 -15.28 10.01 9.12
C GLU A 44 -14.49 9.02 8.24
N HIS A 45 -15.01 7.80 8.08
CA HIS A 45 -14.36 6.77 7.27
C HIS A 45 -14.44 7.12 5.78
N GLU A 46 -15.61 7.49 5.27
CA GLU A 46 -15.83 7.92 3.88
C GLU A 46 -14.96 9.13 3.52
N ALA A 47 -14.90 10.13 4.41
CA ALA A 47 -14.03 11.29 4.22
C ALA A 47 -12.55 10.88 4.17
N SER A 48 -12.12 9.95 5.03
CA SER A 48 -10.73 9.44 5.02
C SER A 48 -10.39 8.68 3.74
N VAL A 49 -11.30 7.85 3.24
CA VAL A 49 -11.09 7.11 1.98
C VAL A 49 -10.98 8.08 0.80
N MET A 50 -11.87 9.06 0.71
CA MET A 50 -11.81 10.09 -0.33
C MET A 50 -10.48 10.84 -0.30
N LYS A 51 -10.02 11.23 0.90
CA LYS A 51 -8.72 11.89 1.08
C LYS A 51 -7.56 11.04 0.59
N SER A 52 -7.50 9.77 1.00
CA SER A 52 -6.46 8.83 0.56
C SER A 52 -6.42 8.64 -0.96
N LEU A 53 -7.60 8.58 -1.61
CA LEU A 53 -7.70 8.49 -3.08
C LEU A 53 -7.13 9.74 -3.77
N LEU A 54 -7.39 10.92 -3.21
CA LEU A 54 -6.90 12.18 -3.77
C LEU A 54 -5.37 12.32 -3.64
N THR A 55 -4.77 11.77 -2.58
CA THR A 55 -3.33 11.82 -2.30
C THR A 55 -2.56 10.59 -2.80
N LEU A 56 -3.21 9.59 -3.42
CA LEU A 56 -2.54 8.35 -3.83
C LEU A 56 -1.35 8.56 -4.78
N ASN A 57 -1.45 9.57 -5.65
CA ASN A 57 -0.36 9.96 -6.56
C ASN A 57 0.87 10.52 -5.84
N GLU A 58 0.72 10.96 -4.59
CA GLU A 58 1.80 11.57 -3.80
C GLU A 58 2.53 10.54 -2.94
N LEU A 59 1.94 9.36 -2.73
CA LEU A 59 2.54 8.27 -1.97
C LEU A 59 3.42 7.41 -2.88
N ALA A 60 4.60 7.05 -2.39
CA ALA A 60 5.55 6.18 -3.10
C ALA A 60 5.39 4.72 -2.64
N VAL A 61 5.65 3.76 -3.52
CA VAL A 61 5.50 2.31 -3.24
C VAL A 61 6.13 1.93 -1.91
N LYS A 62 7.33 2.43 -1.61
CA LYS A 62 8.06 2.22 -0.35
C LYS A 62 7.26 2.56 0.92
N ASP A 63 6.23 3.40 0.82
CA ASP A 63 5.37 3.80 1.94
C ASP A 63 4.28 2.75 2.27
N ALA A 64 4.12 1.73 1.43
CA ALA A 64 3.10 0.68 1.57
C ALA A 64 3.69 -0.75 1.52
N ILE A 65 5.00 -0.92 1.42
CA ILE A 65 5.62 -2.25 1.30
C ILE A 65 5.64 -3.03 2.62
N THR A 66 5.65 -4.35 2.50
CA THR A 66 6.25 -5.23 3.51
C THR A 66 7.77 -5.22 3.30
N HIS A 67 8.48 -4.49 4.18
CA HIS A 67 9.94 -4.32 4.10
C HIS A 67 10.69 -5.66 4.14
N ARG A 68 11.82 -5.78 3.43
CA ARG A 68 12.62 -7.01 3.27
C ARG A 68 12.88 -7.78 4.56
N THR A 69 13.11 -7.07 5.66
CA THR A 69 13.35 -7.65 7.00
C THR A 69 12.16 -8.37 7.63
N GLN A 70 10.96 -8.18 7.07
CA GLN A 70 9.69 -8.76 7.53
C GLN A 70 9.08 -9.71 6.50
N VAL A 71 9.67 -9.81 5.31
CA VAL A 71 9.20 -10.73 4.27
C VAL A 71 9.50 -12.15 4.71
N PHE A 72 8.46 -12.98 4.79
CA PHE A 72 8.64 -14.42 4.88
C PHE A 72 8.95 -14.98 3.50
N SER A 73 10.14 -15.53 3.33
CA SER A 73 10.60 -16.16 2.10
C SER A 73 11.38 -17.44 2.42
N VAL A 74 11.53 -18.32 1.44
CA VAL A 74 12.23 -19.62 1.61
C VAL A 74 13.15 -19.93 0.43
N PRO A 75 14.19 -20.77 0.61
CA PRO A 75 15.04 -21.20 -0.48
C PRO A 75 14.24 -21.93 -1.56
N GLU A 76 14.56 -21.69 -2.83
CA GLU A 76 13.91 -22.34 -3.97
C GLU A 76 14.20 -23.85 -4.09
N THR A 77 15.28 -24.30 -3.46
CA THR A 77 15.74 -25.68 -3.38
C THR A 77 14.98 -26.51 -2.34
N LEU A 78 14.26 -25.85 -1.42
CA LEU A 78 13.48 -26.50 -0.38
C LEU A 78 12.45 -27.43 -1.04
N THR A 79 12.26 -28.64 -0.50
CA THR A 79 11.22 -29.54 -1.02
C THR A 79 9.84 -29.16 -0.49
N ILE A 80 8.78 -29.54 -1.20
CA ILE A 80 7.40 -29.32 -0.75
C ILE A 80 7.14 -29.96 0.62
N THR A 81 7.60 -31.19 0.82
CA THR A 81 7.43 -31.91 2.09
C THR A 81 8.12 -31.17 3.23
N GLU A 82 9.37 -30.73 3.04
CA GLU A 82 10.09 -29.97 4.05
C GLU A 82 9.45 -28.61 4.33
N PHE A 83 8.96 -27.93 3.29
CA PHE A 83 8.23 -26.68 3.44
C PHE A 83 7.04 -26.86 4.37
N PHE A 84 6.15 -27.84 4.13
CA PHE A 84 4.99 -28.04 5.00
C PHE A 84 5.36 -28.57 6.40
N HIS A 85 6.43 -29.34 6.53
CA HIS A 85 6.92 -29.80 7.83
C HIS A 85 7.44 -28.64 8.69
N LYS A 86 8.21 -27.71 8.10
CA LYS A 86 8.80 -26.56 8.82
C LYS A 86 7.84 -25.38 8.97
N HIS A 87 6.98 -25.18 7.98
CA HIS A 87 6.21 -23.94 7.78
C HIS A 87 4.70 -24.15 7.60
N GLY A 88 4.17 -25.35 7.90
CA GLY A 88 2.76 -25.68 7.68
C GLY A 88 1.76 -24.77 8.42
N SER A 89 2.18 -24.14 9.52
CA SER A 89 1.38 -23.18 10.29
C SER A 89 1.23 -21.81 9.64
N ILE A 90 2.07 -21.50 8.64
CA ILE A 90 2.05 -20.21 7.95
C ILE A 90 0.84 -20.13 7.03
N LYS A 91 0.19 -18.97 7.05
CA LYS A 91 -1.09 -18.71 6.36
C LYS A 91 -0.94 -17.93 5.05
N TYR A 92 0.27 -17.50 4.68
CA TYR A 92 0.47 -16.74 3.45
C TYR A 92 0.12 -17.55 2.20
N SER A 93 -0.67 -16.97 1.32
CA SER A 93 -1.09 -17.57 0.05
C SER A 93 0.03 -17.60 -0.97
N ARG A 94 0.88 -16.56 -0.98
CA ARG A 94 1.99 -16.36 -1.91
C ARG A 94 3.27 -16.27 -1.11
N ILE A 95 4.22 -17.14 -1.42
CA ILE A 95 5.48 -17.26 -0.67
C ILE A 95 6.62 -16.93 -1.63
N PRO A 96 7.29 -15.79 -1.47
CA PRO A 96 8.51 -15.50 -2.22
C PRO A 96 9.56 -16.59 -2.01
N ILE A 97 10.25 -16.95 -3.10
CA ILE A 97 11.37 -17.88 -3.08
C ILE A 97 12.63 -17.19 -3.56
N TYR A 98 13.77 -17.58 -2.99
CA TYR A 98 15.06 -16.96 -3.26
C TYR A 98 16.13 -18.00 -3.61
N GLU A 99 17.21 -17.54 -4.25
CA GLU A 99 18.35 -18.35 -4.65
C GLU A 99 19.16 -18.84 -3.43
N GLU A 100 19.63 -20.10 -3.45
CA GLU A 100 20.41 -20.66 -2.34
C GLU A 100 21.60 -19.77 -1.97
N GLY A 101 21.70 -19.41 -0.68
CA GLY A 101 22.81 -18.61 -0.15
C GLY A 101 22.58 -17.10 -0.14
N ASP A 102 21.54 -16.57 -0.80
CA ASP A 102 21.20 -15.14 -0.76
C ASP A 102 19.68 -14.90 -0.66
N SER A 103 19.23 -14.54 0.54
CA SER A 103 17.82 -14.23 0.81
C SER A 103 17.31 -12.96 0.13
N GLU A 104 18.20 -12.09 -0.36
CA GLU A 104 17.84 -10.87 -1.06
C GLU A 104 17.60 -11.11 -2.56
N GLN A 105 18.06 -12.25 -3.11
CA GLN A 105 17.85 -12.65 -4.50
C GLN A 105 16.55 -13.43 -4.68
N VAL A 106 15.43 -12.71 -4.65
CA VAL A 106 14.10 -13.29 -4.89
C VAL A 106 13.93 -13.66 -6.37
N THR A 107 13.78 -14.95 -6.66
CA THR A 107 13.64 -15.47 -8.03
C THR A 107 12.19 -15.57 -8.49
N GLY A 108 11.23 -15.45 -7.56
CA GLY A 108 9.80 -15.48 -7.85
C GLY A 108 8.99 -15.77 -6.59
N PHE A 109 7.80 -16.35 -6.77
CA PHE A 109 7.00 -16.86 -5.66
C PHE A 109 6.34 -18.19 -6.00
N VAL A 110 5.85 -18.88 -4.98
CA VAL A 110 5.03 -20.09 -5.11
C VAL A 110 3.68 -19.88 -4.45
N MET A 111 2.65 -20.52 -5.00
CA MET A 111 1.30 -20.53 -4.42
C MET A 111 1.18 -21.68 -3.44
N ARG A 112 0.84 -21.39 -2.18
CA ARG A 112 0.66 -22.42 -1.13
C ARG A 112 -0.39 -23.47 -1.53
N SER A 113 -1.45 -23.06 -2.22
CA SER A 113 -2.48 -23.96 -2.76
C SER A 113 -1.90 -25.00 -3.72
N ASP A 114 -0.97 -24.57 -4.58
CA ASP A 114 -0.41 -25.41 -5.63
C ASP A 114 0.56 -26.42 -5.02
N LEU A 115 1.31 -26.00 -3.99
CA LEU A 115 2.14 -26.90 -3.20
C LEU A 115 1.30 -27.95 -2.46
N LEU A 116 0.14 -27.58 -1.89
CA LEU A 116 -0.78 -28.54 -1.24
C LEU A 116 -1.29 -29.58 -2.25
N VAL A 117 -1.70 -29.14 -3.44
CA VAL A 117 -2.14 -30.04 -4.52
C VAL A 117 -1.00 -30.94 -4.98
N ALA A 118 0.22 -30.41 -5.11
CA ALA A 118 1.40 -31.17 -5.48
C ALA A 118 1.74 -32.24 -4.44
N GLN A 119 1.70 -31.89 -3.15
CA GLN A 119 1.93 -32.82 -2.05
C GLN A 119 0.88 -33.95 -2.05
N ALA A 120 -0.40 -33.62 -2.25
CA ALA A 120 -1.48 -34.61 -2.33
C ALA A 120 -1.33 -35.56 -3.53
N LYS A 121 -0.66 -35.13 -4.60
CA LYS A 121 -0.34 -35.96 -5.77
C LYS A 121 0.95 -36.79 -5.61
N GLY A 122 1.61 -36.73 -4.46
CA GLY A 122 2.85 -37.46 -4.20
C GLY A 122 4.11 -36.77 -4.74
N HIS A 123 4.04 -35.50 -5.13
CA HIS A 123 5.20 -34.72 -5.59
C HIS A 123 5.92 -34.00 -4.46
N GLY A 124 5.92 -34.56 -3.25
CA GLY A 124 6.46 -33.92 -2.05
C GLY A 124 7.98 -33.67 -2.10
N ASP A 125 8.70 -34.51 -2.84
CA ASP A 125 10.17 -34.44 -2.96
C ASP A 125 10.63 -33.42 -4.02
N ASN A 126 9.70 -32.83 -4.78
CA ASN A 126 10.04 -31.83 -5.78
C ASN A 126 10.45 -30.51 -5.08
N PRO A 127 11.49 -29.82 -5.58
CA PRO A 127 11.88 -28.52 -5.07
C PRO A 127 10.83 -27.45 -5.43
N LEU A 128 10.73 -26.41 -4.59
CA LEU A 128 9.81 -25.29 -4.80
C LEU A 128 10.04 -24.57 -6.13
N SER A 129 11.27 -24.57 -6.65
CA SER A 129 11.63 -23.99 -7.96
C SER A 129 10.81 -24.54 -9.12
N GLN A 130 10.32 -25.79 -9.05
CA GLN A 130 9.44 -26.36 -10.09
C GLN A 130 8.03 -25.75 -10.13
N TYR A 131 7.63 -25.08 -9.05
CA TYR A 131 6.32 -24.42 -8.91
C TYR A 131 6.45 -22.89 -8.95
N ARG A 132 7.62 -22.38 -9.35
CA ARG A 132 7.92 -20.95 -9.40
C ARG A 132 6.98 -20.24 -10.38
N MET A 133 6.42 -19.14 -9.89
CA MET A 133 5.73 -18.13 -10.68
C MET A 133 6.59 -16.85 -10.71
N SER A 134 6.60 -16.16 -11.84
CA SER A 134 7.32 -14.90 -12.01
C SER A 134 6.68 -13.79 -11.19
N MET A 135 7.49 -12.92 -10.60
CA MET A 135 7.02 -11.74 -9.87
C MET A 135 7.31 -10.48 -10.70
N VAL A 136 6.34 -9.57 -10.81
CA VAL A 136 6.55 -8.27 -11.46
C VAL A 136 7.41 -7.41 -10.54
N THR A 137 8.45 -6.78 -11.09
CA THR A 137 9.34 -5.89 -10.32
C THR A 137 8.96 -4.43 -10.56
N VAL A 138 8.91 -3.66 -9.47
CA VAL A 138 8.65 -2.21 -9.47
C VAL A 138 9.70 -1.49 -8.61
N LEU A 139 9.91 -0.20 -8.88
CA LEU A 139 10.79 0.63 -8.06
C LEU A 139 10.03 1.17 -6.84
N GLY A 140 10.69 1.20 -5.69
CA GLY A 140 10.12 1.77 -4.46
C GLY A 140 9.75 3.25 -4.55
N SER A 141 10.42 3.98 -5.45
CA SER A 141 10.17 5.40 -5.74
C SER A 141 8.99 5.66 -6.67
N MET A 142 8.38 4.62 -7.27
CA MET A 142 7.19 4.80 -8.13
C MET A 142 5.98 5.26 -7.31
N PRO A 143 5.08 6.09 -7.88
CA PRO A 143 3.80 6.41 -7.27
C PRO A 143 2.94 5.16 -7.05
N LEU A 144 2.24 5.09 -5.91
CA LEU A 144 1.33 3.97 -5.61
C LEU A 144 0.25 3.80 -6.68
N SER A 145 -0.24 4.90 -7.25
CA SER A 145 -1.25 4.88 -8.31
C SER A 145 -0.77 4.16 -9.58
N SER A 146 0.47 4.43 -10.00
CA SER A 146 1.07 3.74 -11.15
C SER A 146 1.28 2.26 -10.86
N THR A 147 1.57 1.89 -9.61
CA THR A 147 1.70 0.50 -9.19
C THR A 147 0.33 -0.18 -9.08
N PHE A 148 -0.71 0.54 -8.68
CA PHE A 148 -2.09 0.04 -8.74
C PHE A 148 -2.48 -0.34 -10.17
N ASP A 149 -2.15 0.49 -11.16
CA ASP A 149 -2.36 0.17 -12.57
C ASP A 149 -1.63 -1.11 -13.00
N GLN A 150 -0.43 -1.37 -12.45
CA GLN A 150 0.31 -2.61 -12.69
C GLN A 150 -0.40 -3.84 -12.12
N PHE A 151 -0.98 -3.74 -10.92
CA PHE A 151 -1.79 -4.83 -10.34
C PHE A 151 -3.00 -5.16 -11.23
N ILE A 152 -3.74 -4.14 -11.67
CA ILE A 152 -4.93 -4.32 -12.50
C ILE A 152 -4.57 -4.85 -13.90
N LYS A 153 -3.59 -4.24 -14.57
CA LYS A 153 -3.24 -4.56 -15.96
C LYS A 153 -2.60 -5.94 -16.11
N ASN A 154 -1.76 -6.34 -15.17
CA ASN A 154 -1.04 -7.61 -15.23
C ASN A 154 -1.80 -8.75 -14.51
N HIS A 155 -2.95 -8.46 -13.90
CA HIS A 155 -3.70 -9.42 -13.07
C HIS A 155 -2.83 -10.10 -12.02
N VAL A 156 -1.93 -9.32 -11.40
CA VAL A 156 -1.05 -9.79 -10.32
C VAL A 156 -1.59 -9.36 -8.98
N HIS A 157 -1.11 -9.99 -7.91
CA HIS A 157 -1.49 -9.69 -6.52
C HIS A 157 -0.28 -9.51 -5.60
N ILE A 158 0.93 -9.72 -6.11
CA ILE A 158 2.20 -9.49 -5.42
C ILE A 158 3.21 -8.96 -6.42
N VAL A 159 3.99 -7.96 -6.01
CA VAL A 159 5.10 -7.40 -6.78
C VAL A 159 6.36 -7.34 -5.92
N LEU A 160 7.51 -7.48 -6.57
CA LEU A 160 8.82 -7.31 -5.98
C LEU A 160 9.16 -5.83 -6.00
N VAL A 161 9.62 -5.29 -4.88
CA VAL A 161 10.01 -3.88 -4.79
C VAL A 161 11.51 -3.80 -4.63
N VAL A 162 12.15 -3.05 -5.52
CA VAL A 162 13.59 -2.83 -5.53
C VAL A 162 13.93 -1.34 -5.51
N ASP A 163 15.14 -1.04 -5.06
CA ASP A 163 15.73 0.29 -5.15
C ASP A 163 16.31 0.56 -6.55
N GLU A 164 16.83 1.77 -6.76
CA GLU A 164 17.43 2.21 -8.02
C GLU A 164 18.71 1.43 -8.41
N TYR A 165 19.28 0.67 -7.49
CA TYR A 165 20.47 -0.15 -7.68
C TYR A 165 20.12 -1.65 -7.83
N GLY A 166 18.83 -2.00 -7.79
CA GLY A 166 18.33 -3.37 -7.88
C GLY A 166 18.35 -4.14 -6.57
N GLY A 167 18.63 -3.47 -5.44
CA GLY A 167 18.57 -4.07 -4.11
C GLY A 167 17.12 -4.32 -3.67
N LEU A 168 16.89 -5.41 -2.96
CA LEU A 168 15.55 -5.76 -2.46
C LEU A 168 15.11 -4.75 -1.39
N GLU A 169 14.02 -4.02 -1.63
CA GLU A 169 13.37 -3.22 -0.58
C GLU A 169 12.29 -4.02 0.16
N GLY A 170 11.59 -4.90 -0.56
CA GLY A 170 10.55 -5.76 -0.01
C GLY A 170 9.57 -6.26 -1.05
N ILE A 171 8.34 -6.52 -0.61
CA ILE A 171 7.22 -6.88 -1.49
C ILE A 171 6.04 -5.93 -1.24
N LEU A 172 5.21 -5.75 -2.25
CA LEU A 172 3.91 -5.10 -2.11
C LEU A 172 2.82 -6.05 -2.59
N THR A 173 1.75 -6.18 -1.82
CA THR A 173 0.57 -6.95 -2.20
C THR A 173 -0.57 -6.01 -2.58
N LEU A 174 -1.56 -6.52 -3.33
CA LEU A 174 -2.74 -5.72 -3.66
C LEU A 174 -3.52 -5.38 -2.40
N GLU A 175 -3.56 -6.31 -1.44
CA GLU A 175 -4.18 -6.18 -0.14
C GLU A 175 -3.55 -5.01 0.65
N ASP A 176 -2.21 -4.93 0.71
CA ASP A 176 -1.49 -3.84 1.38
C ASP A 176 -1.73 -2.48 0.70
N LEU A 177 -1.84 -2.47 -0.64
CA LEU A 177 -2.17 -1.26 -1.38
C LEU A 177 -3.59 -0.77 -1.05
N LEU A 178 -4.56 -1.68 -1.01
CA LEU A 178 -5.95 -1.36 -0.65
C LEU A 178 -6.06 -0.92 0.81
N GLU A 179 -5.32 -1.53 1.74
CA GLU A 179 -5.22 -1.07 3.13
C GLU A 179 -4.72 0.39 3.20
N ARG A 180 -3.72 0.73 2.38
CA ARG A 180 -3.23 2.11 2.31
C ARG A 180 -4.28 3.09 1.76
N LEU A 181 -5.11 2.63 0.83
CA LEU A 181 -6.21 3.41 0.25
C LEU A 181 -7.37 3.60 1.22
N LEU A 182 -7.80 2.53 1.87
CA LEU A 182 -8.98 2.54 2.72
C LEU A 182 -8.67 3.06 4.12
N GLY A 183 -7.38 3.10 4.51
CA GLY A 183 -6.96 3.50 5.85
C GLY A 183 -7.41 2.54 6.95
N VAL A 184 -7.76 1.31 6.56
CA VAL A 184 -8.19 0.23 7.46
C VAL A 184 -7.46 -1.05 7.09
N ASP A 185 -7.08 -1.81 8.11
CA ASP A 185 -6.49 -3.13 7.93
C ASP A 185 -7.53 -4.03 7.24
N ILE A 186 -7.16 -4.61 6.09
CA ILE A 186 -8.01 -5.63 5.46
C ILE A 186 -7.70 -6.95 6.16
N GLU A 187 -8.45 -7.24 7.21
CA GLU A 187 -8.35 -8.51 7.93
C GLU A 187 -8.86 -9.65 7.05
N ASP A 188 -8.01 -10.64 6.77
CA ASP A 188 -8.45 -11.89 6.13
C ASP A 188 -9.34 -12.66 7.13
N GLU A 189 -10.36 -13.36 6.64
CA GLU A 189 -11.30 -14.15 7.46
C GLU A 189 -10.59 -15.20 8.35
N LYS A 190 -9.31 -15.47 8.07
CA LYS A 190 -8.44 -16.42 8.78
C LYS A 190 -7.52 -15.79 9.82
N ASP A 191 -7.50 -14.47 9.97
CA ASP A 191 -6.67 -13.80 10.97
C ASP A 191 -7.33 -13.82 12.36
N THR A 192 -6.77 -14.62 13.26
CA THR A 192 -7.34 -14.87 14.60
C THR A 192 -6.60 -14.16 15.73
N ASN A 193 -5.60 -13.31 15.45
CA ASN A 193 -4.78 -12.62 16.46
C ASN A 193 -4.41 -11.22 15.98
N VAL A 194 -4.19 -10.29 16.93
CA VAL A 194 -3.66 -8.93 16.70
C VAL A 194 -2.53 -8.99 15.68
N SER A 195 -2.75 -8.39 14.50
CA SER A 195 -1.80 -8.44 13.40
C SER A 195 -0.43 -7.91 13.88
N MET A 196 0.62 -8.72 13.74
CA MET A 196 2.01 -8.29 13.99
C MET A 196 2.36 -7.03 13.17
N ARG A 197 1.66 -6.81 12.05
CA ARG A 197 1.72 -5.57 11.26
C ARG A 197 1.26 -4.36 12.06
N ARG A 198 0.16 -4.46 12.82
CA ARG A 198 -0.32 -3.38 13.69
C ARG A 198 0.72 -3.01 14.73
N LEU A 199 1.35 -4.01 15.34
CA LEU A 199 2.44 -3.78 16.30
C LEU A 199 3.63 -3.07 15.63
N ALA A 200 4.03 -3.53 14.44
CA ALA A 200 5.12 -2.94 13.67
C ALA A 200 4.82 -1.51 13.22
N TYR A 201 3.61 -1.24 12.72
CA TYR A 201 3.15 0.10 12.35
C TYR A 201 3.18 1.05 13.55
N VAL A 202 2.66 0.61 14.70
CA VAL A 202 2.68 1.38 15.95
C VAL A 202 4.13 1.66 16.39
N MET A 203 5.02 0.66 16.31
CA MET A 203 6.43 0.82 16.65
C MET A 203 7.16 1.78 15.69
N HIS A 204 6.90 1.68 14.39
CA HIS A 204 7.49 2.53 13.36
C HIS A 204 7.04 3.99 13.52
N ARG A 205 5.73 4.22 13.68
CA ARG A 205 5.15 5.54 13.94
C ARG A 205 5.69 6.14 15.24
N ARG A 206 5.83 5.32 16.30
CA ARG A 206 6.44 5.75 17.58
C ARG A 206 7.90 6.17 17.40
N LYS A 207 8.69 5.42 16.62
CA LYS A 207 10.09 5.76 16.32
C LYS A 207 10.19 7.09 15.57
N GLN A 208 9.35 7.32 14.56
CA GLN A 208 9.32 8.59 13.82
C GLN A 208 8.98 9.78 14.73
N LEU A 209 7.97 9.65 15.59
CA LEU A 209 7.60 10.70 16.55
C LEU A 209 8.72 11.01 17.56
N MET A 210 9.46 10.00 18.02
CA MET A 210 10.62 10.21 18.89
C MET A 210 11.77 10.92 18.18
N MET A 211 11.98 10.67 16.89
CA MET A 211 12.99 11.37 16.09
C MET A 211 12.64 12.84 15.89
N LEU A 212 11.36 13.16 15.64
CA LEU A 212 10.86 14.54 15.52
C LEU A 212 10.99 15.33 16.83
N LYS A 213 10.75 14.68 17.98
CA LYS A 213 10.85 15.32 19.31
C LYS A 213 12.29 15.61 19.73
N ASN A 214 13.26 14.92 19.14
CA ASN A 214 14.69 15.05 19.49
C ASN A 214 15.47 15.96 18.54
N VAL A 215 14.82 16.69 17.63
CA VAL A 215 15.47 17.74 16.84
C VAL A 215 15.78 18.92 17.78
N PRO A 216 17.05 19.29 18.02
CA PRO A 216 17.38 20.44 18.86
C PRO A 216 16.82 21.69 18.20
N ASP A 217 16.11 22.50 18.98
CA ASP A 217 15.57 23.78 18.56
C ASP A 217 16.73 24.72 18.14
N SER A 218 16.94 24.87 16.84
CA SER A 218 17.99 25.72 16.27
C SER A 218 17.71 27.22 16.45
N SER A 219 16.62 27.60 17.13
CA SER A 219 16.26 28.99 17.42
C SER A 219 16.83 29.56 18.72
N MET A 220 17.58 28.79 19.53
CA MET A 220 18.08 29.22 20.84
C MET A 220 19.59 29.59 20.89
N THR A 221 20.18 30.02 19.76
CA THR A 221 21.55 30.60 19.75
C THR A 221 21.56 32.03 19.20
N SER A 222 21.01 32.99 19.95
CA SER A 222 21.35 34.41 19.78
C SER A 222 21.20 35.16 21.11
N ALA A 223 22.11 34.88 22.06
CA ALA A 223 22.29 35.75 23.21
C ALA A 223 23.11 36.99 22.80
N PRO A 224 22.66 38.23 23.11
CA PRO A 224 23.34 39.45 22.71
C PRO A 224 24.45 39.82 23.71
N GLY A 225 25.71 39.73 23.29
CA GLY A 225 26.85 40.29 24.03
C GLY A 225 26.96 41.81 23.80
N LYS A 226 26.57 42.60 24.80
CA LYS A 226 26.86 44.03 24.90
C LYS A 226 28.20 44.26 25.61
N LYS A 227 29.01 45.15 25.00
CA LYS A 227 30.15 45.93 25.51
C LYS A 227 31.43 45.18 25.88
#